data_AF-A0A1I5DQU1-F1
#
_entry.id   AF-A0A1I5DQU1-F1
#
_cell.length_a   1.000
_cell.length_b   1.000
_cell.length_c   1.000
_cell.angle_alpha   90.00
_cell.angle_beta   90.00
_cell.angle_gamma   90.00
#
_symmetry.space_group_name_H-M   'P 1'
#
loop_
_entity.id
_entity.type
_entity.pdbx_description
1 polymer ?
#
loop_
_entity_poly.entity_id
_entity_poly.type
_entity_poly.pdbx_seq_one_letter_code
_entity_poly.pdbx_strand_id
1 'polypeptide(L)'
;MGDWGTGNFENDTAADHLSILTDRLITEVADAMAGDPVGIEPDEYWGVAVPANLELLSLLARQGYVGASLPEADVVEEWKRTYMAVWEGYIDELEVSAGYREERRAVLIRTFDELAELRKKEDSA
;
A
#
# COMPACT_ATOMS: atom_id res chain seq x y z
N MET A 1 -0.86 -24.89 15.14
CA MET A 1 0.22 -25.04 14.17
C MET A 1 0.06 -26.38 13.49
N GLY A 2 -0.60 -26.37 12.35
CA GLY A 2 -0.85 -27.52 11.50
C GLY A 2 -0.76 -27.16 10.02
N ASP A 3 -0.40 -28.14 9.22
CA ASP A 3 -0.34 -28.04 7.77
C ASP A 3 -1.72 -28.40 7.18
N TRP A 4 -2.18 -27.65 6.18
CA TRP A 4 -3.38 -27.95 5.39
C TRP A 4 -3.08 -28.24 3.92
N GLY A 5 -1.80 -28.29 3.56
CA GLY A 5 -1.36 -28.66 2.22
C GLY A 5 0.16 -28.77 2.13
N THR A 6 0.68 -28.84 0.90
CA THR A 6 2.12 -29.03 0.61
C THR A 6 2.79 -27.78 0.05
N GLY A 7 2.02 -26.73 -0.25
CA GLY A 7 2.49 -25.44 -0.70
C GLY A 7 3.11 -24.59 0.43
N ASN A 8 3.93 -23.62 0.05
CA ASN A 8 4.70 -22.79 1.00
C ASN A 8 3.83 -21.99 1.99
N PHE A 9 2.58 -21.69 1.62
CA PHE A 9 1.62 -20.93 2.43
C PHE A 9 0.47 -21.79 2.96
N GLU A 10 0.60 -23.12 2.89
CA GLU A 10 -0.43 -24.07 3.31
C GLU A 10 -0.20 -24.62 4.74
N ASN A 11 0.22 -23.75 5.65
CA ASN A 11 0.47 -24.06 7.07
C ASN A 11 0.37 -22.81 7.96
N ASP A 12 -0.05 -23.00 9.21
CA ASP A 12 -0.26 -21.97 10.23
C ASP A 12 0.97 -21.06 10.37
N THR A 13 2.18 -21.63 10.37
CA THR A 13 3.42 -20.85 10.53
C THR A 13 3.62 -19.84 9.41
N ALA A 14 3.29 -20.22 8.18
CA ALA A 14 3.41 -19.34 7.03
C ALA A 14 2.33 -18.25 7.05
N ALA A 15 1.12 -18.59 7.49
CA ALA A 15 0.04 -17.63 7.68
C ALA A 15 0.38 -16.59 8.77
N ASP A 16 0.87 -17.03 9.93
CA ASP A 16 1.33 -16.15 11.01
C ASP A 16 2.46 -15.23 10.53
N HIS A 17 3.43 -15.77 9.79
CA HIS A 17 4.53 -15.00 9.24
C HIS A 17 4.05 -13.93 8.25
N LEU A 18 3.10 -14.28 7.37
CA LEU A 18 2.54 -13.36 6.39
C LEU A 18 1.71 -12.26 7.06
N SER A 19 0.98 -12.59 8.13
CA SER A 19 0.24 -11.60 8.93
C SER A 19 1.19 -10.58 9.54
N ILE A 20 2.28 -11.03 10.19
CA ILE A 20 3.29 -10.12 10.74
C ILE A 20 3.91 -9.23 9.67
N LEU A 21 4.20 -9.80 8.49
CA LEU A 21 4.80 -9.04 7.40
C LEU A 21 3.85 -7.96 6.87
N THR A 22 2.59 -8.31 6.61
CA THR A 22 1.58 -7.38 6.08
C THR A 22 1.22 -6.32 7.11
N ASP A 23 1.06 -6.67 8.39
CA ASP A 23 0.83 -5.74 9.49
C ASP A 23 1.98 -4.73 9.63
N ARG A 24 3.23 -5.16 9.44
CA ARG A 24 4.39 -4.24 9.43
C ARG A 24 4.29 -3.23 8.29
N LEU A 25 4.00 -3.67 7.06
CA LEU A 25 3.85 -2.78 5.91
C LEU A 25 2.72 -1.77 6.12
N ILE A 26 1.60 -2.21 6.70
CA ILE A 26 0.45 -1.36 7.04
C ILE A 26 0.86 -0.33 8.10
N THR A 27 1.57 -0.75 9.14
CA THR A 27 2.03 0.14 10.22
C THR A 27 3.02 1.18 9.70
N GLU A 28 3.99 0.78 8.87
CA GLU A 28 4.94 1.71 8.24
C GLU A 28 4.23 2.79 7.40
N VAL A 29 3.20 2.41 6.63
CA VAL A 29 2.39 3.38 5.88
C VAL A 29 1.58 4.28 6.82
N ALA A 30 0.95 3.72 7.85
CA ALA A 30 0.15 4.48 8.81
C ALA A 30 1.00 5.53 9.53
N ASP A 31 2.19 5.15 9.99
CA ASP A 31 3.13 6.03 10.68
C ASP A 31 3.63 7.14 9.75
N ALA A 32 3.94 6.82 8.48
CA ALA A 32 4.33 7.81 7.48
C ALA A 32 3.20 8.83 7.20
N MET A 33 1.95 8.36 7.09
CA MET A 33 0.78 9.20 6.83
C MET A 33 0.38 10.09 8.02
N ALA A 34 0.66 9.64 9.24
CA ALA A 34 0.38 10.38 10.47
C ALA A 34 1.53 11.31 10.90
N GLY A 35 2.71 11.17 10.27
CA GLY A 35 3.91 11.95 10.54
C GLY A 35 3.88 13.36 9.95
N ASP A 36 5.07 13.95 9.88
CA ASP A 36 5.27 15.23 9.20
C ASP A 36 5.01 15.07 7.69
N PRO A 37 4.12 15.87 7.07
CA PRO A 37 3.88 15.82 5.62
C PRO A 37 5.13 15.92 4.77
N VAL A 38 6.19 16.59 5.26
CA VAL A 38 7.47 16.65 4.56
C VAL A 38 8.02 15.26 4.28
N GLY A 39 7.86 14.31 5.20
CA GLY A 39 8.38 12.95 5.04
C GLY A 39 7.79 12.20 3.83
N ILE A 40 6.63 12.61 3.33
CA ILE A 40 5.94 12.01 2.17
C ILE A 40 5.98 12.89 0.91
N GLU A 41 6.79 13.95 0.90
CA GLU A 41 7.09 14.72 -0.32
C GLU A 41 7.72 13.82 -1.41
N PRO A 42 7.55 14.11 -2.71
CA PRO A 42 7.88 13.17 -3.79
C PRO A 42 9.36 12.75 -3.88
N ASP A 43 10.28 13.54 -3.35
CA ASP A 43 11.72 13.29 -3.30
C ASP A 43 12.21 12.79 -1.93
N GLU A 44 11.30 12.63 -0.97
CA GLU A 44 11.57 12.07 0.35
C GLU A 44 11.33 10.56 0.41
N TYR A 45 11.92 9.90 1.41
CA TYR A 45 11.91 8.43 1.51
C TYR A 45 10.49 7.86 1.49
N TRP A 46 9.56 8.42 2.28
CA TRP A 46 8.19 7.89 2.33
C TRP A 46 7.35 8.31 1.13
N GLY A 47 7.74 9.35 0.38
CA GLY A 47 7.19 9.66 -0.95
C GLY A 47 7.52 8.64 -2.04
N VAL A 48 8.41 7.69 -1.73
CA VAL A 48 8.69 6.53 -2.60
C VAL A 48 8.23 5.23 -1.96
N ALA A 49 8.50 5.04 -0.66
CA ALA A 49 8.24 3.80 0.04
C ALA A 49 6.74 3.52 0.28
N VAL A 50 5.92 4.55 0.53
CA VAL A 50 4.47 4.38 0.72
C VAL A 50 3.81 3.69 -0.48
N PRO A 51 3.86 4.23 -1.72
CA PRO A 51 3.19 3.58 -2.85
C PRO A 51 3.77 2.21 -3.16
N ALA A 52 5.05 1.97 -2.89
CA ALA A 52 5.67 0.65 -3.03
C ALA A 52 5.09 -0.36 -2.01
N ASN A 53 4.94 0.02 -0.74
CA ASN A 53 4.33 -0.82 0.29
C ASN A 53 2.87 -1.16 -0.04
N LEU A 54 2.09 -0.20 -0.55
CA LEU A 54 0.70 -0.42 -0.98
C LEU A 54 0.62 -1.38 -2.20
N GLU A 55 1.55 -1.27 -3.14
CA GLU A 55 1.63 -2.19 -4.28
C GLU A 55 2.02 -3.60 -3.84
N LEU A 56 2.95 -3.74 -2.88
CA LEU A 56 3.30 -5.04 -2.28
C LEU A 56 2.09 -5.69 -1.59
N LEU A 57 1.33 -4.94 -0.80
CA LEU A 57 0.10 -5.43 -0.17
C LEU A 57 -0.91 -5.92 -1.23
N SER A 58 -1.10 -5.15 -2.30
CA SER A 58 -1.98 -5.52 -3.41
C SER A 58 -1.54 -6.79 -4.11
N LEU A 59 -0.23 -6.97 -4.33
CA LEU A 59 0.34 -8.18 -4.95
C LEU A 59 0.15 -9.41 -4.07
N LEU A 60 0.32 -9.27 -2.74
CA LEU A 60 0.13 -10.35 -1.78
C LEU A 60 -1.34 -10.77 -1.68
N ALA A 61 -2.27 -9.81 -1.56
CA ALA A 61 -3.71 -10.10 -1.49
C ALA A 61 -4.23 -10.85 -2.73
N ARG A 62 -3.75 -10.50 -3.92
CA ARG A 62 -4.14 -11.18 -5.17
C ARG A 62 -3.78 -12.67 -5.20
N GLN A 63 -2.84 -13.12 -4.37
CA GLN A 63 -2.50 -14.54 -4.27
C GLN A 63 -3.51 -15.33 -3.44
N GLY A 64 -4.31 -14.67 -2.59
CA GLY A 64 -5.28 -15.35 -1.73
C GLY A 64 -4.65 -16.24 -0.66
N TYR A 65 -3.41 -15.94 -0.24
CA TYR A 65 -2.76 -16.68 0.84
C TYR A 65 -3.41 -16.35 2.19
N VAL A 66 -3.62 -17.39 3.01
CA VAL A 66 -4.12 -17.24 4.38
C VAL A 66 -3.11 -16.42 5.19
N GLY A 67 -3.62 -15.49 5.99
CA GLY A 67 -2.81 -14.64 6.87
C GLY A 67 -2.38 -13.31 6.28
N ALA A 68 -2.64 -13.02 4.99
CA ALA A 68 -2.45 -11.66 4.49
C ALA A 68 -3.51 -10.70 5.08
N SER A 69 -3.07 -9.59 5.65
CA SER A 69 -3.93 -8.49 6.10
C SER A 69 -3.95 -7.36 5.07
N LEU A 70 -5.09 -6.67 4.96
CA LEU A 70 -5.22 -5.41 4.25
C LEU A 70 -5.78 -4.31 5.17
N PRO A 71 -5.36 -3.05 4.97
CA PRO A 71 -6.00 -1.93 5.65
C PRO A 71 -7.46 -1.78 5.20
N GLU A 72 -8.29 -1.19 6.05
CA GLU A 72 -9.68 -0.90 5.69
C GLU A 72 -9.77 0.05 4.49
N ALA A 73 -10.79 -0.13 3.67
CA ALA A 73 -10.90 0.60 2.41
C ALA A 73 -11.04 2.12 2.64
N ASP A 74 -11.77 2.54 3.67
CA ASP A 74 -11.92 3.94 4.04
C ASP A 74 -10.60 4.57 4.53
N VAL A 75 -9.77 3.80 5.23
CA VAL A 75 -8.41 4.19 5.62
C VAL A 75 -7.53 4.41 4.39
N VAL A 76 -7.58 3.50 3.40
CA VAL A 76 -6.82 3.65 2.14
C VAL A 76 -7.26 4.90 1.36
N GLU A 77 -8.56 5.17 1.31
CA GLU A 77 -9.10 6.38 0.66
C GLU A 77 -8.67 7.66 1.39
N GLU A 78 -8.58 7.62 2.73
CA GLU A 78 -8.03 8.73 3.50
C GLU A 78 -6.55 8.95 3.20
N TRP A 79 -5.74 7.89 3.24
CA TRP A 79 -4.32 7.95 2.87
C TRP A 79 -4.10 8.46 1.45
N LYS A 80 -4.93 8.04 0.50
CA LYS A 80 -4.90 8.55 -0.87
C LYS A 80 -5.08 10.06 -0.90
N ARG A 81 -6.07 10.60 -0.17
CA ARG A 81 -6.29 12.05 -0.11
C ARG A 81 -5.10 12.78 0.49
N THR A 82 -4.56 12.30 1.61
CA THR A 82 -3.41 12.90 2.30
C THR A 82 -2.18 12.89 1.40
N TYR A 83 -1.83 11.73 0.86
CA TYR A 83 -0.65 11.54 0.03
C TYR A 83 -0.72 12.34 -1.26
N MET A 84 -1.84 12.29 -1.97
CA MET A 84 -2.00 13.02 -3.22
C MET A 84 -1.99 14.53 -3.02
N ALA A 85 -2.51 15.03 -1.90
CA ALA A 85 -2.45 16.46 -1.58
C ALA A 85 -1.00 16.95 -1.42
N VAL A 86 -0.14 16.18 -0.73
CA VAL A 86 1.29 16.51 -0.62
C VAL A 86 1.97 16.35 -1.98
N TRP A 87 1.81 15.20 -2.64
CA TRP A 87 2.50 14.94 -3.89
C TRP A 87 2.18 15.99 -4.98
N GLU A 88 0.91 16.37 -5.13
CA GLU A 88 0.50 17.39 -6.11
C GLU A 88 0.97 18.80 -5.75
N GLY A 89 1.17 19.09 -4.46
CA GLY A 89 1.67 20.39 -3.98
C GLY A 89 3.16 20.61 -4.24
N TYR A 90 3.94 19.54 -4.37
CA TYR A 90 5.41 19.61 -4.43
C TYR A 90 6.00 19.16 -5.77
N ILE A 91 5.29 18.34 -6.56
CA ILE A 91 5.84 17.77 -7.78
C ILE A 91 6.30 18.82 -8.80
N ASP A 92 5.68 20.00 -8.83
CA ASP A 92 6.03 21.08 -9.75
C ASP A 92 7.31 21.85 -9.32
N GLU A 93 7.79 21.63 -8.10
CA GLU A 93 9.09 22.14 -7.61
C GLU A 93 10.27 21.25 -8.06
N LEU A 94 9.98 20.03 -8.52
CA LEU A 94 10.97 19.08 -8.99
C LEU A 94 11.20 19.23 -10.50
N GLU A 95 12.47 19.18 -10.92
CA GLU A 95 12.83 19.13 -12.33
C GLU A 95 12.53 17.74 -12.92
N VAL A 96 11.31 17.55 -13.42
CA VAL A 96 10.85 16.30 -14.04
C VAL A 96 10.67 16.42 -15.55
N SER A 97 10.70 15.29 -16.26
CA SER A 97 10.46 15.27 -17.71
C SER A 97 9.00 15.62 -18.06
N ALA A 98 8.78 16.16 -19.26
CA ALA A 98 7.44 16.44 -19.76
C ALA A 98 6.55 15.18 -19.72
N GLY A 99 5.32 15.31 -19.20
CA GLY A 99 4.37 14.22 -19.05
C GLY A 99 4.57 13.32 -17.82
N TYR A 100 5.71 13.43 -17.12
CA TYR A 100 5.98 12.64 -15.92
C TYR A 100 4.91 12.82 -14.84
N ARG A 101 4.48 14.07 -14.62
CA ARG A 101 3.47 14.42 -13.62
C ARG A 101 2.16 13.67 -13.88
N GLU A 102 1.63 13.75 -15.10
CA GLU A 102 0.37 13.10 -15.46
C GLU A 102 0.45 11.58 -15.36
N GLU A 103 1.54 10.99 -15.87
CA GLU A 103 1.76 9.55 -15.84
C GLU A 103 1.91 9.03 -14.41
N ARG A 104 2.75 9.70 -13.61
CA ARG A 104 3.00 9.31 -12.22
C ARG A 104 1.75 9.45 -11.36
N ARG A 105 1.00 10.53 -11.55
CA ARG A 105 -0.29 10.75 -10.89
C ARG A 105 -1.27 9.61 -11.15
N ALA A 106 -1.38 9.17 -12.40
CA ALA A 106 -2.26 8.05 -12.76
C ALA A 106 -1.83 6.75 -12.09
N VAL A 107 -0.52 6.47 -12.02
CA VAL A 107 0.02 5.29 -11.32
C VAL A 107 -0.31 5.36 -9.83
N LEU A 108 -0.05 6.49 -9.17
CA LEU A 108 -0.32 6.65 -7.75
C LEU A 108 -1.81 6.43 -7.44
N ILE A 109 -2.71 7.12 -8.15
CA ILE A 109 -4.15 6.96 -7.97
C ILE A 109 -4.58 5.50 -8.11
N ARG A 110 -4.11 4.83 -9.17
CA ARG A 110 -4.41 3.42 -9.41
C ARG A 110 -3.92 2.53 -8.26
N THR A 111 -2.73 2.77 -7.73
CA THR A 111 -2.17 1.98 -6.61
C THR A 111 -3.08 2.02 -5.38
N PHE A 112 -3.58 3.19 -4.99
CA PHE A 112 -4.52 3.31 -3.86
C PHE A 112 -5.87 2.68 -4.19
N ASP A 113 -6.42 2.96 -5.39
CA ASP A 113 -7.75 2.46 -5.80
C ASP A 113 -7.78 0.92 -5.86
N GLU A 114 -6.73 0.31 -6.41
CA GLU A 114 -6.65 -1.15 -6.51
C GLU A 114 -6.63 -1.82 -5.13
N LEU A 115 -5.91 -1.25 -4.16
CA LEU A 115 -5.86 -1.79 -2.80
C LEU A 115 -7.22 -1.66 -2.09
N ALA A 116 -7.86 -0.48 -2.19
CA ALA A 116 -9.18 -0.26 -1.60
C ALA A 116 -10.24 -1.20 -2.19
N GLU A 117 -10.20 -1.43 -3.51
CA GLU A 117 -11.10 -2.38 -4.18
C GLU A 117 -10.81 -3.85 -3.83
N LEU A 118 -9.56 -4.23 -3.57
CA LEU A 118 -9.24 -5.55 -3.06
C LEU A 118 -9.85 -5.78 -1.68
N ARG A 119 -9.73 -4.81 -0.77
CA ARG A 119 -10.33 -4.90 0.57
C ARG A 119 -11.85 -5.05 0.51
N LYS A 120 -12.54 -4.22 -0.29
CA LYS A 120 -14.00 -4.29 -0.45
C LYS A 120 -14.47 -5.66 -0.95
N LYS A 121 -13.66 -6.32 -1.78
CA LYS A 121 -13.97 -7.68 -2.29
C LYS A 121 -13.80 -8.75 -1.23
N GLU A 122 -12.80 -8.62 -0.34
CA GLU A 122 -12.64 -9.53 0.81
C GLU A 122 -13.83 -9.44 1.76
N ASP A 123 -14.34 -8.25 2.05
CA ASP A 123 -15.51 -8.07 2.93
C ASP A 123 -16.82 -8.65 2.35
N SER A 124 -16.85 -8.86 1.03
CA SER A 124 -18.03 -9.35 0.30
C SER A 124 -18.01 -10.87 0.05
N ALA A 125 -16.92 -11.56 0.42
CA ALA A 125 -16.68 -12.98 0.18
C ALA A 125 -16.96 -13.84 1.42
#